data_AF-A0A7V9CY19-F1
#
_entry.id   AF-A0A7V9CY19-F1
#
_cell.length_a   1.000
_cell.length_b   1.000
_cell.length_c   1.000
_cell.angle_alpha   90.00
_cell.angle_beta   90.00
_cell.angle_gamma   90.00
#
_symmetry.space_group_name_H-M   'P 1'
#
loop_
_entity.id
_entity.type
_entity.pdbx_description
1 polymer ?
#
loop_
_entity_poly.entity_id
_entity_poly.type
_entity_poly.pdbx_seq_one_letter_code
_entity_poly.pdbx_strand_id
1 'polypeptide(L)'
;MLHAPQLHHALRSFCLGAFAAVTRELDEGGDVPFAFEEHEAPGRPTLYEYRPLVRPFLEARANRLTALPDVRDALEALEREPAAAIFARAHGDGEVSSRDALLRTVLLPLLAETAEACGGFDWDDEAFERSYAVLEGSLFGESRSYAAVAPVVGLSIGGALDLGGGVRIRHVASGEIAAHWPQARGLLPEGFEREPDRLCVLELQADLDTDGGSVPDAPGELADAVTALRLATAGPVAAGPVLFERLDWKPYGIRAVLPIAATAPPGEPVRLDPVTADRALRLRERLALADHDRELGEALDRWELALFQSDPFASEQLRASLTASMGGVDGLFAGSLRAAAALGETPRERAGILERLRLLAAGDAGAATADLVRRALVAVLEHGDRQLLLRSLDETLLGLRPKPAIGLESLVAAGAV
;
A
#
# COMPACT_ATOMS: atom_id res chain seq x y z
N MET A 1 -26.20 21.85 16.11
CA MET A 1 -27.47 21.10 16.12
C MET A 1 -27.08 19.67 15.83
N LEU A 2 -27.45 18.71 16.68
CA LEU A 2 -27.04 17.31 16.52
C LEU A 2 -27.71 16.70 15.28
N HIS A 3 -26.94 16.04 14.42
CA HIS A 3 -27.44 15.41 13.19
C HIS A 3 -28.23 14.13 13.51
N ALA A 4 -27.72 13.32 14.44
CA ALA A 4 -28.31 12.04 14.83
C ALA A 4 -28.50 11.94 16.37
N PRO A 5 -29.57 12.53 16.94
CA PRO A 5 -29.78 12.56 18.38
C PRO A 5 -29.87 11.19 19.06
N GLN A 6 -30.41 10.19 18.36
CA GLN A 6 -30.52 8.82 18.89
C GLN A 6 -29.15 8.14 18.97
N LEU A 7 -28.30 8.36 17.96
CA LEU A 7 -26.92 7.85 17.95
C LEU A 7 -26.10 8.53 19.05
N HIS A 8 -26.20 9.86 19.19
CA HIS A 8 -25.57 10.60 20.29
C HIS A 8 -25.91 9.99 21.65
N HIS A 9 -27.19 9.80 21.94
CA HIS A 9 -27.63 9.23 23.21
C HIS A 9 -27.09 7.82 23.45
N ALA A 10 -27.11 6.96 22.43
CA ALA A 10 -26.61 5.59 22.54
C ALA A 10 -25.09 5.56 22.81
N LEU A 11 -24.31 6.38 22.08
CA LEU A 11 -22.87 6.49 22.27
C LEU A 11 -22.52 7.08 23.64
N ARG A 12 -23.26 8.10 24.09
CA ARG A 12 -23.08 8.67 25.44
C ARG A 12 -23.36 7.66 26.54
N SER A 13 -24.44 6.89 26.41
CA SER A 13 -24.80 5.83 27.37
C SER A 13 -23.70 4.77 27.43
N PHE A 14 -23.16 4.36 26.28
CA PHE A 14 -22.01 3.47 26.21
C PHE A 14 -20.79 4.03 26.96
N CYS A 15 -20.37 5.26 26.68
CA CYS A 15 -19.20 5.85 27.35
C CYS A 15 -19.41 5.95 28.86
N LEU A 16 -20.60 6.36 29.32
CA LEU A 16 -20.93 6.39 30.76
C LEU A 16 -20.87 5.00 31.40
N GLY A 17 -21.46 3.99 30.76
CA GLY A 17 -21.43 2.61 31.23
C GLY A 17 -20.00 2.05 31.31
N ALA A 18 -19.17 2.36 30.31
CA ALA A 18 -17.77 1.97 30.26
C ALA A 18 -16.92 2.69 31.34
N PHE A 19 -17.11 3.99 31.54
CA PHE A 19 -16.48 4.73 32.64
C PHE A 19 -16.84 4.12 33.99
N ALA A 20 -18.13 3.89 34.26
CA ALA A 20 -18.58 3.27 35.51
C ALA A 20 -18.01 1.86 35.74
N ALA A 21 -17.82 1.09 34.66
CA ALA A 21 -17.19 -0.23 34.73
C ALA A 21 -15.69 -0.14 35.05
N VAL A 22 -14.98 0.79 34.41
CA VAL A 22 -13.55 1.00 34.64
C VAL A 22 -13.27 1.59 36.02
N THR A 23 -14.03 2.61 36.46
CA THR A 23 -13.87 3.20 37.80
C THR A 23 -14.01 2.14 38.88
N ARG A 24 -14.98 1.22 38.76
CA ARG A 24 -15.13 0.11 39.70
C ARG A 24 -13.91 -0.81 39.71
N GLU A 25 -13.34 -1.12 38.56
CA GLU A 25 -12.12 -1.92 38.48
C GLU A 25 -10.93 -1.20 39.15
N LEU A 26 -10.81 0.12 38.99
CA LEU A 26 -9.77 0.90 39.64
C LEU A 26 -9.96 0.95 41.16
N ASP A 27 -11.20 1.11 41.64
CA ASP A 27 -11.54 1.06 43.06
C ASP A 27 -11.25 -0.32 43.69
N GLU A 28 -11.36 -1.40 42.90
CA GLU A 28 -11.02 -2.78 43.28
C GLU A 28 -9.51 -3.07 43.22
N GLY A 29 -8.68 -2.06 42.94
CA GLY A 29 -7.21 -2.15 42.93
C GLY A 29 -6.58 -2.33 41.55
N GLY A 30 -7.34 -2.12 40.47
CA GLY A 30 -6.78 -1.99 39.13
C GLY A 30 -5.92 -0.72 38.99
N ASP A 31 -4.91 -0.76 38.11
CA ASP A 31 -4.02 0.37 37.87
C ASP A 31 -3.92 0.70 36.38
N VAL A 32 -3.86 2.00 36.07
CA VAL A 32 -3.67 2.51 34.70
C VAL A 32 -2.17 2.70 34.50
N PRO A 33 -1.54 2.05 33.50
CA PRO A 33 -0.12 2.25 33.23
C PRO A 33 0.18 3.71 32.86
N PHE A 34 1.39 4.20 33.17
CA PHE A 34 1.84 5.54 32.81
C PHE A 34 3.12 5.48 31.95
N ALA A 35 3.23 6.39 31.01
CA ALA A 35 4.49 6.70 30.34
C ALA A 35 5.12 7.95 30.95
N PHE A 36 6.46 7.93 31.01
CA PHE A 36 7.28 9.05 31.42
C PHE A 36 7.84 9.72 30.18
N GLU A 37 7.46 10.98 29.95
CA GLU A 37 7.97 11.77 28.83
C GLU A 37 8.83 12.92 29.36
N GLU A 38 10.03 13.04 28.77
CA GLU A 38 11.01 14.08 29.08
C GLU A 38 11.04 15.08 27.94
N HIS A 39 10.59 16.31 28.20
CA HIS A 39 10.58 17.39 27.22
C HIS A 39 11.81 18.26 27.41
N GLU A 40 12.89 17.93 26.69
CA GLU A 40 14.08 18.77 26.60
C GLU A 40 13.93 19.82 25.50
N ALA A 41 14.07 21.11 25.87
CA ALA A 41 14.15 22.21 24.93
C ALA A 41 15.44 23.02 25.18
N PRO A 42 16.21 23.42 24.15
CA PRO A 42 17.47 24.13 24.33
C PRO A 42 17.29 25.42 25.16
N GLY A 43 18.00 25.50 26.29
CA GLY A 43 17.98 26.67 27.18
C GLY A 43 16.76 26.78 28.09
N ARG A 44 15.93 25.73 28.20
CA ARG A 44 14.81 25.65 29.16
C ARG A 44 15.01 24.47 30.12
N PRO A 45 14.50 24.56 31.36
CA PRO A 45 14.49 23.41 32.27
C PRO A 45 13.65 22.28 31.69
N THR A 46 14.15 21.06 31.86
CA THR A 46 13.49 19.84 31.42
C THR A 46 12.14 19.68 32.12
N LEU A 47 11.07 19.51 31.33
CA LEU A 47 9.73 19.26 31.86
C LEU A 47 9.47 17.75 31.85
N TYR A 48 8.96 17.26 32.98
CA TYR A 48 8.58 15.86 33.15
C TYR A 48 7.06 15.75 33.11
N GLU A 49 6.55 14.92 32.22
CA GLU A 49 5.13 14.65 32.09
C GLU A 49 4.85 13.17 32.34
N TYR A 50 3.89 12.90 33.22
CA TYR A 50 3.33 11.57 33.44
C TYR A 50 2.03 11.47 32.65
N ARG A 51 2.04 10.68 31.58
CA ARG A 51 0.86 10.50 30.72
C ARG A 51 0.22 9.13 30.98
N PRO A 52 -1.07 9.07 31.36
CA PRO A 52 -1.76 7.79 31.49
C PRO A 52 -1.91 7.11 30.12
N LEU A 53 -1.60 5.82 30.07
CA LEU A 53 -1.72 4.98 28.88
C LEU A 53 -3.15 4.43 28.76
N VAL A 54 -4.11 5.34 28.56
CA VAL A 54 -5.54 5.05 28.50
C VAL A 54 -5.88 4.05 27.39
N ARG A 55 -5.35 4.26 26.18
CA ARG A 55 -5.65 3.42 25.02
C ARG A 55 -5.18 1.96 25.20
N PRO A 56 -3.90 1.67 25.53
CA PRO A 56 -3.47 0.31 25.86
C PRO A 56 -4.25 -0.32 27.02
N PHE A 57 -4.63 0.48 28.03
CA PHE A 57 -5.42 0.03 29.16
C PHE A 57 -6.82 -0.45 28.73
N LEU A 58 -7.49 0.30 27.85
CA LEU A 58 -8.80 -0.05 27.30
C LEU A 58 -8.73 -1.23 26.33
N GLU A 59 -7.70 -1.28 25.48
CA GLU A 59 -7.49 -2.40 24.54
C GLU A 59 -7.35 -3.74 25.28
N ALA A 60 -6.60 -3.77 26.39
CA ALA A 60 -6.48 -4.96 27.25
C ALA A 60 -7.81 -5.42 27.87
N ARG A 61 -8.83 -4.55 27.83
CA ARG A 61 -10.17 -4.76 28.40
C ARG A 61 -11.26 -4.86 27.35
N ALA A 62 -10.93 -4.83 26.06
CA ALA A 62 -11.89 -4.81 24.97
C ALA A 62 -12.98 -5.89 25.14
N ASN A 63 -12.59 -7.15 25.40
CA ASN A 63 -13.54 -8.26 25.59
C ASN A 63 -14.53 -8.04 26.75
N ARG A 64 -14.10 -7.41 27.85
CA ARG A 64 -14.95 -7.09 29.00
C ARG A 64 -15.89 -5.93 28.67
N LEU A 65 -15.39 -4.92 27.98
CA LEU A 65 -16.19 -3.79 27.51
C LEU A 65 -17.28 -4.26 26.54
N THR A 66 -16.98 -5.18 25.62
CA THR A 66 -17.96 -5.76 24.69
C THR A 66 -19.14 -6.45 25.38
N ALA A 67 -18.96 -6.92 26.62
CA ALA A 67 -20.02 -7.58 27.38
C ALA A 67 -21.00 -6.60 28.05
N LEU A 68 -20.74 -5.28 28.00
CA LEU A 68 -21.62 -4.28 28.60
C LEU A 68 -22.95 -4.20 27.83
N PRO A 69 -24.11 -4.11 28.52
CA PRO A 69 -25.40 -3.93 27.87
C PRO A 69 -25.45 -2.73 26.92
N ASP A 70 -24.83 -1.62 27.32
CA ASP A 70 -24.79 -0.36 26.57
C ASP A 70 -24.04 -0.47 25.24
N VAL A 71 -23.07 -1.40 25.12
CA VAL A 71 -22.35 -1.65 23.86
C VAL A 71 -23.30 -2.18 22.79
N ARG A 72 -24.21 -3.09 23.15
CA ARG A 72 -25.16 -3.64 22.18
C ARG A 72 -26.03 -2.53 21.59
N ASP A 73 -26.56 -1.66 22.43
CA ASP A 73 -27.47 -0.60 22.00
C ASP A 73 -26.73 0.46 21.16
N ALA A 74 -25.48 0.78 21.52
CA ALA A 74 -24.60 1.63 20.73
C ALA A 74 -24.25 1.03 19.35
N LEU A 75 -23.92 -0.25 19.30
CA LEU A 75 -23.64 -0.96 18.04
C LEU A 75 -24.88 -1.03 17.14
N GLU A 76 -26.05 -1.32 17.71
CA GLU A 76 -27.30 -1.32 16.95
C GLU A 76 -27.66 0.08 16.42
N ALA A 77 -27.34 1.14 17.16
CA ALA A 77 -27.52 2.51 16.67
C ALA A 77 -26.58 2.83 15.50
N LEU A 78 -25.31 2.41 15.59
CA LEU A 78 -24.33 2.55 14.51
C LEU A 78 -24.70 1.72 13.27
N GLU A 79 -25.17 0.48 13.43
CA GLU A 79 -25.61 -0.37 12.32
C GLU A 79 -26.80 0.23 11.54
N ARG A 80 -27.64 1.02 12.21
CA ARG A 80 -28.79 1.69 11.58
C ARG A 80 -28.41 2.99 10.87
N GLU A 81 -27.24 3.56 11.17
CA GLU A 81 -26.79 4.83 10.62
C GLU A 81 -26.00 4.62 9.31
N PRO A 82 -26.53 5.03 8.14
CA PRO A 82 -25.82 4.88 6.87
C PRO A 82 -24.43 5.54 6.86
N ALA A 83 -24.28 6.67 7.56
CA ALA A 83 -23.00 7.35 7.68
C ALA A 83 -21.91 6.49 8.36
N ALA A 84 -22.30 5.52 9.20
CA ALA A 84 -21.38 4.62 9.89
C ALA A 84 -20.98 3.39 9.05
N ALA A 85 -21.59 3.18 7.88
CA ALA A 85 -21.40 1.97 7.08
C ALA A 85 -19.95 1.75 6.63
N ILE A 86 -19.16 2.81 6.46
CA ILE A 86 -17.73 2.71 6.13
C ILE A 86 -16.94 2.07 7.29
N PHE A 87 -17.20 2.49 8.53
CA PHE A 87 -16.56 1.94 9.74
C PHE A 87 -16.93 0.48 9.98
N ALA A 88 -18.14 0.06 9.58
CA ALA A 88 -18.58 -1.33 9.67
C ALA A 88 -17.87 -2.29 8.69
N ARG A 89 -17.15 -1.75 7.69
CA ARG A 89 -16.35 -2.52 6.71
C ARG A 89 -14.85 -2.51 7.02
N ALA A 90 -14.44 -1.79 8.06
CA ALA A 90 -13.06 -1.75 8.52
C ALA A 90 -12.54 -3.16 8.85
N HIS A 91 -11.22 -3.36 8.72
CA HIS A 91 -10.56 -4.66 8.91
C HIS A 91 -11.09 -5.79 8.00
N GLY A 92 -11.52 -5.42 6.78
CA GLY A 92 -12.38 -6.18 5.87
C GLY A 92 -11.82 -7.43 5.19
N ASP A 93 -10.85 -8.15 5.77
CA ASP A 93 -10.37 -9.43 5.21
C ASP A 93 -11.27 -10.64 5.63
N GLY A 94 -12.56 -10.39 5.87
CA GLY A 94 -13.61 -11.42 5.93
C GLY A 94 -13.83 -12.14 7.27
N GLU A 95 -12.92 -12.02 8.24
CA GLU A 95 -13.07 -12.67 9.56
C GLU A 95 -13.75 -11.80 10.64
N VAL A 96 -13.76 -10.47 10.45
CA VAL A 96 -14.24 -9.53 11.46
C VAL A 96 -15.72 -9.22 11.23
N SER A 97 -16.57 -9.42 12.25
CA SER A 97 -17.98 -9.04 12.15
C SER A 97 -18.12 -7.52 12.06
N SER A 98 -19.16 -7.01 11.39
CA SER A 98 -19.42 -5.56 11.32
C SER A 98 -19.50 -4.89 12.70
N ARG A 99 -19.96 -5.62 13.71
CA ARG A 99 -20.00 -5.16 15.10
C ARG A 99 -18.62 -5.02 15.72
N ASP A 100 -17.73 -5.98 15.49
CA ASP A 100 -16.35 -5.90 15.95
C ASP A 100 -15.59 -4.77 15.26
N ALA A 101 -15.87 -4.55 13.97
CA ALA A 101 -15.33 -3.42 13.21
C ALA A 101 -15.77 -2.07 13.79
N LEU A 102 -17.07 -1.89 14.04
CA LEU A 102 -17.63 -0.68 14.67
C LEU A 102 -17.11 -0.47 16.11
N LEU A 103 -16.95 -1.55 16.88
CA LEU A 103 -16.36 -1.47 18.21
C LEU A 103 -14.92 -0.92 18.16
N ARG A 104 -14.09 -1.45 17.25
CA ARG A 104 -12.67 -1.08 17.12
C ARG A 104 -12.44 0.29 16.49
N THR A 105 -13.30 0.70 15.56
CA THR A 105 -13.11 1.95 14.79
C THR A 105 -13.91 3.13 15.32
N VAL A 106 -15.00 2.90 16.07
CA VAL A 106 -15.86 3.96 16.59
C VAL A 106 -15.88 3.97 18.11
N LEU A 107 -16.32 2.88 18.75
CA LEU A 107 -16.62 2.88 20.19
C LEU A 107 -15.35 2.99 21.04
N LEU A 108 -14.34 2.15 20.81
CA LEU A 108 -13.10 2.18 21.58
C LEU A 108 -12.32 3.50 21.38
N PRO A 109 -12.17 4.04 20.16
CA PRO A 109 -11.58 5.37 19.96
C PRO A 109 -12.34 6.48 20.66
N LEU A 110 -13.68 6.53 20.55
CA LEU A 110 -14.50 7.53 21.23
C LEU A 110 -14.32 7.47 22.76
N LEU A 111 -14.30 6.25 23.33
CA LEU A 111 -14.08 6.03 24.76
C LEU A 111 -12.69 6.49 25.19
N ALA A 112 -11.65 6.12 24.44
CA ALA A 112 -10.27 6.49 24.74
C ALA A 112 -10.07 8.00 24.65
N GLU A 113 -10.57 8.66 23.59
CA GLU A 113 -10.48 10.11 23.41
C GLU A 113 -11.22 10.86 24.52
N THR A 114 -12.39 10.37 24.93
CA THR A 114 -13.14 10.95 26.06
C THR A 114 -12.35 10.82 27.36
N ALA A 115 -11.81 9.63 27.67
CA ALA A 115 -11.03 9.42 28.88
C ALA A 115 -9.70 10.21 28.88
N GLU A 116 -9.01 10.32 27.74
CA GLU A 116 -7.83 11.17 27.62
C GLU A 116 -8.17 12.66 27.84
N ALA A 117 -9.29 13.13 27.28
CA ALA A 117 -9.76 14.51 27.48
C ALA A 117 -10.20 14.80 28.93
N CYS A 118 -10.65 13.78 29.66
CA CYS A 118 -10.91 13.85 31.09
C CYS A 118 -9.64 13.81 31.95
N GLY A 119 -8.48 13.44 31.37
CA GLY A 119 -7.26 13.14 32.13
C GLY A 119 -7.34 11.82 32.93
N GLY A 120 -8.27 10.93 32.58
CA GLY A 120 -8.55 9.68 33.29
C GLY A 120 -10.00 9.23 33.16
N PHE A 121 -10.49 8.48 34.14
CA PHE A 121 -11.85 7.92 34.14
C PHE A 121 -12.82 8.67 35.07
N ASP A 122 -12.60 9.98 35.24
CA ASP A 122 -13.56 10.88 35.89
C ASP A 122 -14.41 11.55 34.80
N TRP A 123 -15.72 11.33 34.81
CA TRP A 123 -16.59 11.74 33.70
C TRP A 123 -16.71 13.26 33.60
N ASP A 124 -16.52 13.79 32.38
CA ASP A 124 -16.81 15.18 32.03
C ASP A 124 -17.71 15.20 30.78
N ASP A 125 -18.88 15.84 30.90
CA ASP A 125 -19.81 16.01 29.79
C ASP A 125 -19.19 16.81 28.65
N GLU A 126 -18.39 17.84 28.94
CA GLU A 126 -17.78 18.65 27.89
C GLU A 126 -16.69 17.87 27.13
N ALA A 127 -15.96 16.98 27.82
CA ALA A 127 -14.99 16.09 27.20
C ALA A 127 -15.66 15.12 26.23
N PHE A 128 -16.80 14.54 26.61
CA PHE A 128 -17.58 13.70 25.72
C PHE A 128 -18.11 14.48 24.52
N GLU A 129 -18.72 15.65 24.72
CA GLU A 129 -19.29 16.43 23.62
C GLU A 129 -18.22 16.87 22.60
N ARG A 130 -17.00 17.19 23.06
CA ARG A 130 -15.86 17.50 22.16
C ARG A 130 -15.45 16.27 21.34
N SER A 131 -15.28 15.12 21.97
CA SER A 131 -14.91 13.87 21.28
C SER A 131 -16.01 13.41 20.32
N TYR A 132 -17.28 13.53 20.72
CA TYR A 132 -18.42 13.25 19.86
C TYR A 132 -18.48 14.19 18.66
N ALA A 133 -18.22 15.50 18.83
CA ALA A 133 -18.24 16.44 17.71
C ALA A 133 -17.19 16.10 16.62
N VAL A 134 -16.03 15.56 17.02
CA VAL A 134 -15.03 15.04 16.07
C VAL A 134 -15.56 13.82 15.32
N LEU A 135 -16.17 12.86 16.03
CA LEU A 135 -16.80 11.70 15.41
C LEU A 135 -17.97 12.10 14.50
N GLU A 136 -18.81 13.03 14.92
CA GLU A 136 -19.93 13.56 14.13
C GLU A 136 -19.42 14.21 12.83
N GLY A 137 -18.30 14.92 12.90
CA GLY A 137 -17.61 15.44 11.72
C GLY A 137 -17.15 14.34 10.76
N SER A 138 -16.57 13.24 11.26
CA SER A 138 -16.21 12.09 10.43
C SER A 138 -17.41 11.33 9.87
N LEU A 139 -18.53 11.27 10.60
CA LEU A 139 -19.74 10.61 10.14
C LEU A 139 -20.45 11.43 9.06
N PHE A 140 -20.67 12.73 9.30
CA PHE A 140 -21.57 13.57 8.50
C PHE A 140 -20.88 14.73 7.77
N GLY A 141 -19.55 14.79 7.75
CA GLY A 141 -18.78 15.77 6.98
C GLY A 141 -19.02 15.66 5.46
N GLU A 142 -18.54 16.63 4.70
CA GLU A 142 -18.71 16.64 3.23
C GLU A 142 -17.76 15.67 2.51
N SER A 143 -16.62 15.35 3.13
CA SER A 143 -15.59 14.45 2.59
C SER A 143 -14.83 13.76 3.72
N ARG A 144 -14.31 12.57 3.46
CA ARG A 144 -13.39 11.86 4.37
C ARG A 144 -12.03 11.71 3.74
N SER A 145 -10.97 11.84 4.53
CA SER A 145 -9.60 11.60 4.05
C SER A 145 -9.20 10.16 4.32
N TYR A 146 -8.93 9.42 3.26
CA TYR A 146 -8.42 8.05 3.32
C TYR A 146 -6.92 8.01 3.04
N ALA A 147 -6.19 7.20 3.78
CA ALA A 147 -4.81 6.88 3.47
C ALA A 147 -4.48 5.42 3.72
N ALA A 148 -3.70 4.78 2.86
CA ALA A 148 -3.13 3.46 3.09
C ALA A 148 -1.61 3.53 2.99
N VAL A 149 -0.90 2.95 3.96
CA VAL A 149 0.56 3.00 4.05
C VAL A 149 1.12 1.59 4.11
N ALA A 150 2.03 1.25 3.19
CA ALA A 150 2.79 0.00 3.23
C ALA A 150 4.28 0.29 3.38
N PRO A 151 4.99 -0.38 4.31
CA PRO A 151 6.46 -0.41 4.32
C PRO A 151 7.03 -0.78 2.95
N VAL A 152 8.18 -0.22 2.58
CA VAL A 152 8.89 -0.58 1.33
C VAL A 152 10.22 -1.24 1.68
N VAL A 153 10.61 -2.24 0.90
CA VAL A 153 11.89 -2.96 0.96
C VAL A 153 12.60 -2.86 -0.39
N GLY A 154 13.93 -2.75 -0.36
CA GLY A 154 14.78 -2.81 -1.55
C GLY A 154 14.92 -1.47 -2.28
N LEU A 155 14.51 -0.36 -1.66
CA LEU A 155 14.52 0.96 -2.30
C LEU A 155 14.88 2.10 -1.34
N SER A 156 15.68 3.06 -1.82
CA SER A 156 15.99 4.32 -1.14
C SER A 156 15.66 5.54 -2.01
N ILE A 157 15.24 6.65 -1.41
CA ILE A 157 14.85 7.89 -2.11
C ILE A 157 15.63 9.09 -1.56
N GLY A 158 15.75 10.16 -2.36
CA GLY A 158 16.28 11.44 -1.88
C GLY A 158 15.22 12.34 -1.19
N GLY A 159 13.96 12.15 -1.54
CA GLY A 159 12.81 12.93 -1.08
C GLY A 159 11.51 12.24 -1.51
N ALA A 160 10.36 12.79 -1.14
CA ALA A 160 9.08 12.23 -1.57
C ALA A 160 8.92 12.32 -3.09
N LEU A 161 8.42 11.24 -3.70
CA LEU A 161 8.23 11.11 -5.14
C LEU A 161 6.79 10.65 -5.42
N ASP A 162 6.14 11.33 -6.35
CA ASP A 162 4.78 11.01 -6.79
C ASP A 162 4.80 9.86 -7.81
N LEU A 163 3.90 8.90 -7.65
CA LEU A 163 3.69 7.76 -8.54
C LEU A 163 2.30 7.80 -9.21
N GLY A 164 1.60 8.94 -9.12
CA GLY A 164 0.31 9.21 -9.75
C GLY A 164 -0.87 8.66 -8.95
N GLY A 165 -2.11 8.96 -9.34
CA GLY A 165 -3.32 8.34 -8.79
C GLY A 165 -3.40 8.31 -7.25
N GLY A 166 -2.91 9.36 -6.57
CA GLY A 166 -2.85 9.44 -5.10
C GLY A 166 -1.76 8.60 -4.43
N VAL A 167 -0.95 7.84 -5.19
CA VAL A 167 0.14 7.02 -4.68
C VAL A 167 1.45 7.78 -4.72
N ARG A 168 2.18 7.77 -3.61
CA ARG A 168 3.53 8.33 -3.51
C ARG A 168 4.45 7.42 -2.71
N ILE A 169 5.75 7.55 -2.94
CA ILE A 169 6.78 7.00 -2.08
C ILE A 169 7.42 8.12 -1.26
N ARG A 170 7.54 7.90 0.05
CA ARG A 170 8.15 8.87 0.96
C ARG A 170 8.90 8.17 2.08
N HIS A 171 9.76 8.91 2.77
CA HIS A 171 10.33 8.42 4.02
C HIS A 171 9.24 8.23 5.07
N VAL A 172 9.37 7.15 5.84
CA VAL A 172 8.55 6.91 7.02
C VAL A 172 8.98 7.88 8.13
N ALA A 173 8.02 8.48 8.83
CA ALA A 173 8.35 9.23 10.04
C ALA A 173 8.62 8.23 11.19
N SER A 174 9.59 8.55 12.07
CA SER A 174 9.97 7.63 13.14
C SER A 174 8.77 7.27 14.01
N GLY A 175 8.49 5.98 14.15
CA GLY A 175 7.37 5.48 14.94
C GLY A 175 5.98 5.80 14.38
N GLU A 176 5.85 6.27 13.13
CA GLU A 176 4.56 6.64 12.51
C GLU A 176 3.54 5.49 12.60
N ILE A 177 3.96 4.28 12.20
CA ILE A 177 3.08 3.11 12.23
C ILE A 177 2.84 2.67 13.68
N ALA A 178 3.88 2.67 14.51
CA ALA A 178 3.79 2.20 15.89
C ALA A 178 2.90 3.11 16.77
N ALA A 179 2.81 4.41 16.46
CA ALA A 179 1.97 5.37 17.16
C ALA A 179 0.47 5.06 17.02
N HIS A 180 0.07 4.53 15.86
CA HIS A 180 -1.32 4.18 15.56
C HIS A 180 -1.62 2.69 15.76
N TRP A 181 -0.61 1.82 15.60
CA TRP A 181 -0.70 0.37 15.80
C TRP A 181 0.49 -0.14 16.61
N PRO A 182 0.48 -0.04 17.95
CA PRO A 182 1.57 -0.52 18.79
C PRO A 182 1.89 -2.02 18.61
N GLN A 183 0.88 -2.80 18.26
CA GLN A 183 0.98 -4.25 17.99
C GLN A 183 1.62 -4.56 16.61
N ALA A 184 1.84 -3.55 15.76
CA ALA A 184 2.36 -3.75 14.41
C ALA A 184 3.82 -4.21 14.35
N ARG A 185 4.56 -4.24 15.46
CA ARG A 185 5.98 -4.66 15.48
C ARG A 185 6.22 -6.04 14.85
N GLY A 186 5.28 -6.97 14.98
CA GLY A 186 5.37 -8.29 14.35
C GLY A 186 4.94 -8.34 12.88
N LEU A 187 4.41 -7.23 12.34
CA LEU A 187 3.86 -7.11 10.99
C LEU A 187 4.77 -6.31 10.04
N LEU A 188 5.86 -5.71 10.55
CA LEU A 188 6.80 -4.92 9.75
C LEU A 188 7.92 -5.80 9.18
N PRO A 189 8.43 -5.49 7.97
CA PRO A 189 9.61 -6.17 7.43
C PRO A 189 10.83 -6.03 8.34
N GLU A 190 11.76 -6.99 8.28
CA GLU A 190 12.85 -7.10 9.26
C GLU A 190 13.63 -5.80 9.51
N GLY A 191 14.55 -5.32 8.68
CA GLY A 191 15.29 -4.07 8.94
C GLY A 191 14.51 -2.75 8.89
N PHE A 192 13.16 -2.74 8.96
CA PHE A 192 12.37 -1.53 8.72
C PHE A 192 12.66 -0.41 9.74
N GLU A 193 12.67 0.84 9.26
CA GLU A 193 13.12 2.06 9.96
C GLU A 193 14.61 2.07 10.37
N ARG A 194 15.40 1.07 9.96
CA ARG A 194 16.81 0.94 10.36
C ARG A 194 17.75 0.83 9.17
N GLU A 195 17.40 -0.01 8.19
CA GLU A 195 18.19 -0.23 6.99
C GLU A 195 17.91 0.84 5.93
N PRO A 196 18.92 1.37 5.20
CA PRO A 196 18.74 2.48 4.25
C PRO A 196 17.70 2.22 3.15
N ASP A 197 17.54 0.97 2.73
CA ASP A 197 16.58 0.52 1.72
C ASP A 197 15.21 0.12 2.30
N ARG A 198 15.01 0.38 3.59
CA ARG A 198 13.78 0.09 4.37
C ARG A 198 13.35 1.28 5.23
N LEU A 199 13.62 2.49 4.76
CA LEU A 199 13.19 3.76 5.37
C LEU A 199 11.99 4.39 4.66
N CYS A 200 11.44 3.73 3.63
CA CYS A 200 10.39 4.29 2.80
C CYS A 200 9.05 3.58 3.02
N VAL A 201 7.97 4.30 2.75
CA VAL A 201 6.62 3.76 2.63
C VAL A 201 6.03 4.13 1.28
N LEU A 202 5.21 3.23 0.74
CA LEU A 202 4.22 3.57 -0.27
C LEU A 202 2.97 4.06 0.45
N GLU A 203 2.48 5.23 0.06
CA GLU A 203 1.28 5.83 0.62
C GLU A 203 0.30 6.13 -0.50
N LEU A 204 -0.89 5.56 -0.40
CA LEU A 204 -2.07 5.93 -1.19
C LEU A 204 -2.89 6.93 -0.38
N GLN A 205 -3.27 8.06 -0.98
CA GLN A 205 -4.21 9.03 -0.40
C GLN A 205 -5.40 9.23 -1.35
N ALA A 206 -6.61 9.30 -0.78
CA ALA A 206 -7.83 9.57 -1.52
C ALA A 206 -8.81 10.36 -0.66
N ASP A 207 -9.56 11.26 -1.29
CA ASP A 207 -10.73 11.88 -0.68
C ASP A 207 -11.96 11.04 -1.03
N LEU A 208 -12.75 10.67 -0.01
CA LEU A 208 -13.94 9.84 -0.15
C LEU A 208 -15.20 10.70 0.01
N ASP A 209 -16.07 10.63 -0.97
CA ASP A 209 -17.41 11.19 -0.87
C ASP A 209 -18.25 10.40 0.16
N THR A 210 -19.04 11.12 0.95
CA THR A 210 -19.80 10.55 2.06
C THR A 210 -21.02 9.72 1.65
N ASP A 211 -21.46 9.83 0.39
CA ASP A 211 -22.60 9.11 -0.19
C ASP A 211 -22.33 7.62 -0.50
N GLY A 212 -21.33 7.03 0.16
CA GLY A 212 -20.99 5.62 0.02
C GLY A 212 -19.96 5.32 -1.06
N GLY A 213 -19.05 6.26 -1.33
CA GLY A 213 -17.86 6.00 -2.13
C GLY A 213 -17.16 4.72 -1.64
N SER A 214 -16.80 3.83 -2.57
CA SER A 214 -16.06 2.62 -2.22
C SER A 214 -14.68 3.01 -1.72
N VAL A 215 -14.27 2.45 -0.59
CA VAL A 215 -12.87 2.53 -0.14
C VAL A 215 -11.98 2.02 -1.28
N PRO A 216 -10.88 2.73 -1.62
CA PRO A 216 -9.97 2.30 -2.68
C PRO A 216 -9.45 0.88 -2.42
N ASP A 217 -9.20 0.11 -3.48
CA ASP A 217 -8.52 -1.18 -3.35
C ASP A 217 -7.03 -0.98 -3.11
N ALA A 218 -6.68 -0.52 -1.91
CA ALA A 218 -5.30 -0.22 -1.56
C ALA A 218 -4.31 -1.38 -1.81
N PRO A 219 -4.62 -2.65 -1.52
CA PRO A 219 -3.73 -3.76 -1.86
C PRO A 219 -3.43 -3.85 -3.36
N GLY A 220 -4.44 -3.68 -4.22
CA GLY A 220 -4.27 -3.66 -5.68
C GLY A 220 -3.45 -2.46 -6.15
N GLU A 221 -3.81 -1.25 -5.71
CA GLU A 221 -3.13 0.00 -6.08
C GLU A 221 -1.65 0.01 -5.69
N LEU A 222 -1.32 -0.51 -4.49
CA LEU A 222 0.06 -0.64 -4.04
C LEU A 222 0.80 -1.78 -4.72
N ALA A 223 0.13 -2.86 -5.12
CA ALA A 223 0.74 -3.92 -5.92
C ALA A 223 1.13 -3.39 -7.31
N ASP A 224 0.26 -2.65 -7.98
CA ASP A 224 0.55 -1.99 -9.27
C ASP A 224 1.73 -1.03 -9.15
N ALA A 225 1.82 -0.28 -8.04
CA ALA A 225 2.97 0.57 -7.77
C ALA A 225 4.28 -0.24 -7.63
N VAL A 226 4.25 -1.39 -6.94
CA VAL A 226 5.41 -2.29 -6.83
C VAL A 226 5.80 -2.86 -8.20
N THR A 227 4.84 -3.34 -9.00
CA THR A 227 5.09 -3.84 -10.35
C THR A 227 5.72 -2.76 -11.24
N ALA A 228 5.18 -1.54 -11.22
CA ALA A 228 5.71 -0.42 -11.98
C ALA A 228 7.12 -0.01 -11.54
N LEU A 229 7.40 -0.01 -10.24
CA LEU A 229 8.74 0.24 -9.70
C LEU A 229 9.73 -0.84 -10.15
N ARG A 230 9.36 -2.12 -10.12
CA ARG A 230 10.20 -3.23 -10.64
C ARG A 230 10.43 -3.10 -12.14
N LEU A 231 9.41 -2.75 -12.91
CA LEU A 231 9.52 -2.50 -14.34
C LEU A 231 10.44 -1.31 -14.63
N ALA A 232 10.39 -0.23 -13.85
CA ALA A 232 11.22 0.95 -14.05
C ALA A 232 12.69 0.72 -13.66
N THR A 233 12.93 0.06 -12.52
CA THR A 233 14.24 -0.02 -11.86
C THR A 233 15.00 -1.32 -12.08
N ALA A 234 14.31 -2.41 -12.41
CA ALA A 234 14.82 -3.79 -12.29
C ALA A 234 15.29 -4.18 -10.87
N GLY A 235 14.94 -3.40 -9.84
CA GLY A 235 15.36 -3.61 -8.46
C GLY A 235 14.48 -4.59 -7.68
N PRO A 236 14.96 -5.08 -6.53
CA PRO A 236 14.27 -6.02 -5.64
C PRO A 236 13.20 -5.34 -4.78
N VAL A 237 12.31 -4.56 -5.41
CA VAL A 237 11.32 -3.75 -4.70
C VAL A 237 10.17 -4.63 -4.20
N ALA A 238 9.74 -4.42 -2.95
CA ALA A 238 8.51 -4.99 -2.41
C ALA A 238 7.83 -4.05 -1.43
N ALA A 239 6.53 -4.22 -1.27
CA ALA A 239 5.80 -3.70 -0.13
C ALA A 239 5.92 -4.66 1.07
N GLY A 240 5.61 -4.18 2.28
CA GLY A 240 5.51 -5.02 3.47
C GLY A 240 4.38 -6.04 3.37
N PRO A 241 4.31 -7.02 4.28
CA PRO A 241 3.31 -8.09 4.23
C PRO A 241 1.87 -7.58 4.44
N VAL A 242 1.74 -6.42 5.08
CA VAL A 242 0.46 -5.74 5.31
C VAL A 242 0.60 -4.25 5.02
N LEU A 243 -0.55 -3.62 4.77
CA LEU A 243 -0.71 -2.18 4.74
C LEU A 243 -1.59 -1.71 5.89
N PHE A 244 -1.41 -0.45 6.27
CA PHE A 244 -2.09 0.21 7.38
C PHE A 244 -2.98 1.31 6.83
N GLU A 245 -4.29 1.17 7.03
CA GLU A 245 -5.30 2.11 6.53
C GLU A 245 -5.69 3.10 7.62
N ARG A 246 -5.85 4.36 7.22
CA ARG A 246 -6.34 5.46 8.05
C ARG A 246 -7.57 6.08 7.39
N LEU A 247 -8.53 6.45 8.22
CA LEU A 247 -9.68 7.26 7.84
C LEU A 247 -9.73 8.46 8.77
N ASP A 248 -9.74 9.66 8.20
CA ASP A 248 -9.62 10.94 8.91
C ASP A 248 -8.46 10.94 9.92
N TRP A 249 -7.33 10.36 9.51
CA TRP A 249 -6.10 10.22 10.31
C TRP A 249 -6.20 9.31 11.54
N LYS A 250 -7.33 8.60 11.71
CA LYS A 250 -7.51 7.57 12.73
C LYS A 250 -7.28 6.17 12.14
N PRO A 251 -6.83 5.20 12.96
CA PRO A 251 -6.71 3.81 12.52
C PRO A 251 -8.03 3.28 11.92
N TYR A 252 -7.97 2.79 10.69
CA TYR A 252 -9.12 2.19 10.00
C TYR A 252 -8.94 0.69 9.81
N GLY A 253 -7.77 0.24 9.38
CA GLY A 253 -7.59 -1.16 9.00
C GLY A 253 -6.13 -1.59 8.94
N ILE A 254 -5.94 -2.91 9.00
CA ILE A 254 -4.72 -3.56 8.54
C ILE A 254 -5.19 -4.59 7.53
N ARG A 255 -4.62 -4.59 6.32
CA ARG A 255 -4.96 -5.54 5.26
C ARG A 255 -3.72 -6.19 4.71
N ALA A 256 -3.86 -7.44 4.27
CA ALA A 256 -2.78 -8.13 3.59
C ALA A 256 -2.45 -7.45 2.25
N VAL A 257 -1.16 -7.29 1.97
CA VAL A 257 -0.69 -6.95 0.63
C VAL A 257 -0.70 -8.22 -0.22
N LEU A 258 -0.96 -8.09 -1.53
CA LEU A 258 -0.91 -9.23 -2.46
C LEU A 258 0.47 -9.93 -2.36
N PRO A 259 0.52 -11.27 -2.19
CA PRO A 259 1.77 -11.98 -1.88
C PRO A 259 2.95 -11.71 -2.84
N ILE A 260 2.65 -11.51 -4.12
CA ILE A 260 3.65 -11.23 -5.17
C ILE A 260 4.29 -9.84 -5.00
N ALA A 261 3.53 -8.87 -4.50
CA ALA A 261 4.01 -7.51 -4.20
C ALA A 261 4.67 -7.43 -2.81
N ALA A 262 4.25 -8.30 -1.88
CA ALA A 262 4.77 -8.37 -0.51
C ALA A 262 6.14 -9.06 -0.38
N THR A 263 6.62 -9.72 -1.45
CA THR A 263 7.86 -10.50 -1.45
C THR A 263 8.91 -9.80 -2.30
N ALA A 264 10.09 -9.49 -1.74
CA ALA A 264 11.20 -8.94 -2.50
C ALA A 264 11.87 -10.03 -3.35
N PRO A 265 12.05 -9.85 -4.67
CA PRO A 265 12.84 -10.77 -5.47
C PRO A 265 14.33 -10.62 -5.13
N PRO A 266 15.20 -11.59 -5.49
CA PRO A 266 16.63 -11.48 -5.26
C PRO A 266 17.23 -10.31 -6.07
N GLY A 267 18.15 -9.56 -5.47
CA GLY A 267 18.84 -8.46 -6.13
C GLY A 267 19.49 -7.51 -5.13
N GLU A 268 20.18 -6.50 -5.66
CA GLU A 268 20.73 -5.41 -4.85
C GLU A 268 19.72 -4.25 -4.75
N PRO A 269 19.54 -3.63 -3.57
CA PRO A 269 18.65 -2.49 -3.42
C PRO A 269 19.00 -1.34 -4.36
N VAL A 270 17.97 -0.60 -4.78
CA VAL A 270 18.11 0.48 -5.76
C VAL A 270 17.86 1.85 -5.13
N ARG A 271 18.50 2.88 -5.68
CA ARG A 271 18.15 4.27 -5.38
C ARG A 271 17.20 4.77 -6.45
N LEU A 272 16.03 5.24 -6.04
CA LEU A 272 15.05 5.83 -6.94
C LEU A 272 15.25 7.34 -7.04
N ASP A 273 15.55 7.81 -8.25
CA ASP A 273 15.63 9.21 -8.61
C ASP A 273 14.29 9.71 -9.23
N PRO A 274 14.10 11.04 -9.38
CA PRO A 274 12.88 11.60 -9.95
C PRO A 274 12.56 11.19 -11.39
N VAL A 275 13.56 10.94 -12.24
CA VAL A 275 13.36 10.52 -13.64
C VAL A 275 12.83 9.10 -13.68
N THR A 276 13.43 8.21 -12.88
CA THR A 276 12.99 6.82 -12.75
C THR A 276 11.60 6.73 -12.09
N ALA A 277 11.30 7.60 -11.12
CA ALA A 277 9.97 7.68 -10.50
C ALA A 277 8.88 8.15 -11.48
N ASP A 278 9.16 9.18 -12.28
CA ASP A 278 8.26 9.66 -13.34
C ASP A 278 8.00 8.58 -14.40
N ARG A 279 9.00 7.73 -14.69
CA ARG A 279 8.79 6.53 -15.51
C ARG A 279 7.88 5.51 -14.82
N ALA A 280 8.11 5.23 -13.53
CA ALA A 280 7.27 4.31 -12.77
C ALA A 280 5.81 4.79 -12.72
N LEU A 281 5.57 6.10 -12.55
CA LEU A 281 4.24 6.71 -12.64
C LEU A 281 3.57 6.37 -13.98
N ARG A 282 4.23 6.69 -15.10
CA ARG A 282 3.67 6.39 -16.43
C ARG A 282 3.41 4.90 -16.64
N LEU A 283 4.32 4.04 -16.17
CA LEU A 283 4.18 2.60 -16.29
C LEU A 283 2.98 2.11 -15.48
N ARG A 284 2.79 2.60 -14.24
CA ARG A 284 1.64 2.28 -13.40
C ARG A 284 0.32 2.67 -14.09
N GLU A 285 0.20 3.88 -14.60
CA GLU A 285 -0.99 4.32 -15.34
C GLU A 285 -1.31 3.41 -16.56
N ARG A 286 -0.28 2.82 -17.15
CA ARG A 286 -0.40 1.92 -18.32
C ARG A 286 -0.63 0.46 -17.95
N LEU A 287 -0.52 0.06 -16.68
CA LEU A 287 -0.86 -1.30 -16.25
C LEU A 287 -2.34 -1.62 -16.52
N ALA A 288 -3.23 -0.63 -16.41
CA ALA A 288 -4.66 -0.75 -16.75
C ALA A 288 -4.92 -1.18 -18.20
N LEU A 289 -3.95 -1.08 -19.11
CA LEU A 289 -4.07 -1.62 -20.46
C LEU A 289 -4.22 -3.15 -20.46
N ALA A 290 -3.70 -3.84 -19.44
CA ALA A 290 -3.83 -5.28 -19.28
C ALA A 290 -5.28 -5.73 -19.05
N ASP A 291 -6.14 -4.88 -18.47
CA ASP A 291 -7.56 -5.17 -18.27
C ASP A 291 -8.33 -5.37 -19.59
N HIS A 292 -7.82 -4.78 -20.66
CA HIS A 292 -8.39 -4.86 -22.00
C HIS A 292 -7.57 -5.71 -22.97
N ASP A 293 -6.39 -6.18 -22.56
CA ASP A 293 -5.49 -7.01 -23.35
C ASP A 293 -4.99 -8.20 -22.52
N ARG A 294 -5.73 -9.32 -22.61
CA ARG A 294 -5.44 -10.57 -21.88
C ARG A 294 -4.00 -11.07 -22.07
N GLU A 295 -3.42 -10.89 -23.26
CA GLU A 295 -2.06 -11.35 -23.53
C GLU A 295 -1.02 -10.43 -22.88
N LEU A 296 -1.31 -9.12 -22.74
CA LEU A 296 -0.45 -8.22 -21.97
C LEU A 296 -0.51 -8.56 -20.47
N GLY A 297 -1.71 -8.84 -19.95
CA GLY A 297 -1.88 -9.32 -18.57
C GLY A 297 -1.09 -10.61 -18.31
N GLU A 298 -1.26 -11.62 -19.17
CA GLU A 298 -0.47 -12.86 -19.07
C GLU A 298 1.04 -12.57 -19.18
N ALA A 299 1.46 -11.66 -20.06
CA ALA A 299 2.87 -11.34 -20.19
C ALA A 299 3.47 -10.73 -18.92
N LEU A 300 2.73 -9.85 -18.24
CA LEU A 300 3.14 -9.22 -16.98
C LEU A 300 3.18 -10.26 -15.84
N ASP A 301 2.14 -11.06 -15.68
CA ASP A 301 2.06 -12.11 -14.65
C ASP A 301 3.23 -13.10 -14.77
N ARG A 302 3.50 -13.56 -16.01
CA ARG A 302 4.60 -14.49 -16.28
C ARG A 302 5.95 -13.85 -15.96
N TRP A 303 6.15 -12.59 -16.32
CA TRP A 303 7.39 -11.89 -16.00
C TRP A 303 7.57 -11.71 -14.49
N GLU A 304 6.53 -11.33 -13.75
CA GLU A 304 6.60 -11.22 -12.29
C GLU A 304 6.93 -12.56 -11.62
N LEU A 305 6.27 -13.64 -12.04
CA LEU A 305 6.56 -14.99 -11.52
C LEU A 305 8.01 -15.41 -11.77
N ALA A 306 8.59 -15.01 -12.91
CA ALA A 306 9.98 -15.31 -13.22
C ALA A 306 10.97 -14.71 -12.22
N LEU A 307 10.62 -13.58 -11.59
CA LEU A 307 11.49 -12.90 -10.61
C LEU A 307 11.74 -13.75 -9.35
N PHE A 308 10.85 -14.69 -9.04
CA PHE A 308 10.89 -15.51 -7.82
C PHE A 308 11.32 -16.96 -8.07
N GLN A 309 11.67 -17.28 -9.31
CA GLN A 309 12.01 -18.63 -9.71
C GLN A 309 13.47 -18.70 -10.14
N SER A 310 14.07 -19.89 -9.98
CA SER A 310 15.33 -20.23 -10.63
C SER A 310 15.06 -20.98 -11.94
N ASP A 311 16.07 -21.09 -12.77
CA ASP A 311 16.01 -22.00 -13.92
C ASP A 311 15.80 -23.46 -13.46
N PRO A 312 15.06 -24.28 -14.24
CA PRO A 312 14.54 -24.00 -15.59
C PRO A 312 13.23 -23.20 -15.63
N PHE A 313 12.56 -23.03 -14.50
CA PHE A 313 11.22 -22.43 -14.43
C PHE A 313 11.24 -20.94 -14.77
N ALA A 314 12.23 -20.18 -14.30
CA ALA A 314 12.40 -18.78 -14.66
C ALA A 314 12.45 -18.57 -16.19
N SER A 315 13.28 -19.37 -16.88
CA SER A 315 13.34 -19.34 -18.35
C SER A 315 12.01 -19.69 -19.02
N GLU A 316 11.24 -20.64 -18.47
CA GLU A 316 9.90 -20.97 -18.99
C GLU A 316 8.95 -19.78 -18.88
N GLN A 317 8.90 -19.13 -17.71
CA GLN A 317 8.07 -17.94 -17.51
C GLN A 317 8.48 -16.79 -18.42
N LEU A 318 9.79 -16.55 -18.61
CA LEU A 318 10.29 -15.50 -19.50
C LEU A 318 9.97 -15.78 -20.97
N ARG A 319 10.02 -17.05 -21.42
CA ARG A 319 9.58 -17.44 -22.77
C ARG A 319 8.09 -17.19 -22.96
N ALA A 320 7.27 -17.55 -21.97
CA ALA A 320 5.83 -17.32 -22.00
C ALA A 320 5.51 -15.80 -22.04
N SER A 321 6.18 -15.01 -21.19
CA SER A 321 6.04 -13.56 -21.15
C SER A 321 6.39 -12.90 -22.49
N LEU A 322 7.54 -13.27 -23.08
CA LEU A 322 7.96 -12.72 -24.38
C LEU A 322 7.01 -13.15 -25.51
N THR A 323 6.46 -14.36 -25.44
CA THR A 323 5.50 -14.87 -26.43
C THR A 323 4.18 -14.10 -26.35
N ALA A 324 3.63 -13.91 -25.16
CA ALA A 324 2.36 -13.20 -24.97
C ALA A 324 2.48 -11.70 -25.32
N SER A 325 3.57 -11.05 -24.90
CA SER A 325 3.81 -9.63 -25.18
C SER A 325 4.15 -9.35 -26.66
N MET A 326 5.05 -10.13 -27.25
CA MET A 326 5.66 -9.81 -28.55
C MET A 326 5.48 -10.88 -29.62
N GLY A 327 5.13 -12.12 -29.27
CA GLY A 327 5.03 -13.23 -30.20
C GLY A 327 3.79 -13.20 -31.10
N GLY A 328 2.65 -12.76 -30.56
CA GLY A 328 1.38 -12.84 -31.28
C GLY A 328 1.08 -14.28 -31.71
N VAL A 329 0.53 -14.47 -32.90
CA VAL A 329 0.26 -15.82 -33.46
C VAL A 329 1.52 -16.57 -33.89
N ASP A 330 2.64 -15.86 -34.03
CA ASP A 330 3.89 -16.39 -34.62
C ASP A 330 4.85 -16.96 -33.56
N GLY A 331 4.51 -16.83 -32.28
CA GLY A 331 5.23 -17.43 -31.17
C GLY A 331 6.55 -16.75 -30.80
N LEU A 332 7.36 -17.48 -30.02
CA LEU A 332 8.58 -16.97 -29.39
C LEU A 332 9.62 -16.42 -30.37
N PHE A 333 9.75 -17.04 -31.55
CA PHE A 333 10.73 -16.61 -32.56
C PHE A 333 10.43 -15.19 -33.05
N ALA A 334 9.18 -14.92 -33.44
CA ALA A 334 8.76 -13.57 -33.83
C ALA A 334 8.86 -12.59 -32.66
N GLY A 335 8.48 -13.01 -31.45
CA GLY A 335 8.65 -12.21 -30.25
C GLY A 335 10.11 -11.78 -30.01
N SER A 336 11.06 -12.68 -30.29
CA SER A 336 12.50 -12.41 -30.15
C SER A 336 13.00 -11.42 -31.20
N LEU A 337 12.55 -11.53 -32.45
CA LEU A 337 12.88 -10.58 -33.52
C LEU A 337 12.30 -9.19 -33.25
N ARG A 338 11.03 -9.12 -32.84
CA ARG A 338 10.34 -7.87 -32.51
C ARG A 338 10.98 -7.21 -31.29
N ALA A 339 11.32 -7.95 -30.24
CA ALA A 339 12.05 -7.43 -29.09
C ALA A 339 13.43 -6.90 -29.50
N ALA A 340 14.19 -7.63 -30.32
CA ALA A 340 15.47 -7.14 -30.82
C ALA A 340 15.30 -5.82 -31.59
N ALA A 341 14.30 -5.71 -32.47
CA ALA A 341 14.01 -4.50 -33.24
C ALA A 341 13.57 -3.32 -32.34
N ALA A 342 12.76 -3.59 -31.32
CA ALA A 342 12.28 -2.59 -30.36
C ALA A 342 13.39 -2.07 -29.44
N LEU A 343 14.32 -2.95 -29.03
CA LEU A 343 15.33 -2.64 -28.01
C LEU A 343 16.67 -2.16 -28.59
N GLY A 344 17.04 -2.59 -29.80
CA GLY A 344 18.32 -2.22 -30.42
C GLY A 344 18.21 -0.97 -31.29
N GLU A 345 19.12 -0.02 -31.11
CA GLU A 345 19.22 1.19 -31.94
C GLU A 345 19.97 0.90 -33.23
N THR A 346 21.04 0.11 -33.15
CA THR A 346 21.87 -0.27 -34.31
C THR A 346 21.65 -1.71 -34.77
N PRO A 347 21.90 -2.05 -36.05
CA PRO A 347 21.83 -3.44 -36.51
C PRO A 347 22.69 -4.40 -35.68
N ARG A 348 23.84 -3.93 -35.18
CA ARG A 348 24.75 -4.72 -34.34
C ARG A 348 24.15 -5.02 -32.97
N GLU A 349 23.53 -4.03 -32.34
CA GLU A 349 22.81 -4.21 -31.07
C GLU A 349 21.63 -5.16 -31.23
N ARG A 350 20.83 -4.99 -32.29
CA ARG A 350 19.70 -5.88 -32.61
C ARG A 350 20.17 -7.33 -32.75
N ALA A 351 21.26 -7.58 -33.47
CA ALA A 351 21.84 -8.91 -33.60
C ALA A 351 22.30 -9.48 -32.25
N GLY A 352 22.95 -8.68 -31.40
CA GLY A 352 23.39 -9.10 -30.07
C GLY A 352 22.25 -9.35 -29.07
N ILE A 353 21.14 -8.63 -29.18
CA ILE A 353 19.93 -8.88 -28.40
C ILE A 353 19.26 -10.17 -28.88
N LEU A 354 19.10 -10.34 -30.18
CA LEU A 354 18.51 -11.55 -30.77
C LEU A 354 19.29 -12.80 -30.37
N GLU A 355 20.63 -12.75 -30.38
CA GLU A 355 21.45 -13.90 -29.99
C GLU A 355 21.25 -14.28 -28.51
N ARG A 356 21.11 -13.30 -27.62
CA ARG A 356 20.77 -13.57 -26.21
C ARG A 356 19.37 -14.17 -26.06
N LEU A 357 18.38 -13.67 -26.80
CA LEU A 357 17.02 -14.22 -26.76
C LEU A 357 16.94 -15.63 -27.36
N ARG A 358 17.83 -15.98 -28.30
CA ARG A 358 17.97 -17.37 -28.78
C ARG A 358 18.48 -18.32 -27.69
N LEU A 359 19.36 -17.86 -26.80
CA LEU A 359 19.77 -18.66 -25.64
C LEU A 359 18.57 -18.98 -24.74
N LEU A 360 17.72 -17.99 -24.49
CA LEU A 360 16.46 -18.19 -23.76
C LEU A 360 15.51 -19.15 -24.48
N ALA A 361 15.43 -19.10 -25.82
CA ALA A 361 14.61 -20.04 -26.58
C ALA A 361 15.16 -21.47 -26.55
N ALA A 362 16.48 -21.64 -26.47
CA ALA A 362 17.15 -22.94 -26.54
C ALA A 362 17.31 -23.64 -25.18
N GLY A 363 17.25 -22.92 -24.06
CA GLY A 363 17.46 -23.53 -22.75
C GLY A 363 17.32 -22.58 -21.57
N ASP A 364 18.09 -22.87 -20.53
CA ASP A 364 18.05 -22.20 -19.23
C ASP A 364 18.98 -20.98 -19.23
N ALA A 365 18.40 -19.82 -19.51
CA ALA A 365 19.12 -18.55 -19.63
C ALA A 365 18.35 -17.41 -18.95
N GLY A 366 17.60 -17.71 -17.89
CA GLY A 366 16.64 -16.79 -17.29
C GLY A 366 17.33 -15.56 -16.72
N ALA A 367 18.37 -15.79 -15.91
CA ALA A 367 19.17 -14.71 -15.31
C ALA A 367 19.81 -13.78 -16.36
N ALA A 368 20.25 -14.33 -17.50
CA ALA A 368 20.92 -13.56 -18.56
C ALA A 368 19.95 -12.76 -19.45
N THR A 369 18.65 -13.06 -19.39
CA THR A 369 17.65 -12.51 -20.33
C THR A 369 16.46 -11.81 -19.67
N ALA A 370 16.29 -11.94 -18.35
CA ALA A 370 15.22 -11.30 -17.60
C ALA A 370 15.10 -9.79 -17.88
N ASP A 371 16.22 -9.06 -17.91
CA ASP A 371 16.22 -7.62 -18.21
C ASP A 371 15.77 -7.32 -19.65
N LEU A 372 16.11 -8.17 -20.63
CA LEU A 372 15.67 -7.98 -22.01
C LEU A 372 14.14 -8.14 -22.13
N VAL A 373 13.56 -9.13 -21.44
CA VAL A 373 12.11 -9.34 -21.42
C VAL A 373 11.41 -8.20 -20.68
N ARG A 374 11.94 -7.77 -19.53
CA ARG A 374 11.45 -6.57 -18.82
C ARG A 374 11.41 -5.35 -19.74
N ARG A 375 12.50 -5.06 -20.44
CA ARG A 375 12.58 -3.90 -21.35
C ARG A 375 11.61 -4.03 -22.53
N ALA A 376 11.35 -5.25 -23.02
CA ALA A 376 10.34 -5.48 -24.04
C ALA A 376 8.93 -5.17 -23.52
N LEU A 377 8.60 -5.57 -22.28
CA LEU A 377 7.33 -5.21 -21.63
C LEU A 377 7.20 -3.70 -21.44
N VAL A 378 8.25 -3.04 -20.97
CA VAL A 378 8.29 -1.58 -20.83
C VAL A 378 8.06 -0.90 -22.19
N ALA A 379 8.65 -1.43 -23.27
CA ALA A 379 8.43 -0.93 -24.61
C ALA A 379 6.97 -1.07 -25.08
N VAL A 380 6.31 -2.19 -24.75
CA VAL A 380 4.90 -2.43 -25.04
C VAL A 380 4.02 -1.45 -24.26
N LEU A 381 4.24 -1.30 -22.96
CA LEU A 381 3.50 -0.37 -22.11
C LEU A 381 3.69 1.07 -22.59
N GLU A 382 4.93 1.48 -22.85
CA GLU A 382 5.23 2.84 -23.29
C GLU A 382 4.60 3.21 -24.64
N HIS A 383 4.40 2.22 -25.52
CA HIS A 383 3.68 2.41 -26.77
C HIS A 383 2.16 2.60 -26.55
N GLY A 384 1.59 1.92 -25.54
CA GLY A 384 0.16 2.06 -25.17
C GLY A 384 -0.83 1.28 -26.02
N ASP A 385 -0.37 0.66 -27.11
CA ASP A 385 -1.15 -0.25 -27.96
C ASP A 385 -0.23 -1.37 -28.46
N ARG A 386 -0.36 -2.56 -27.87
CA ARG A 386 0.47 -3.72 -28.21
C ARG A 386 0.29 -4.14 -29.67
N GLN A 387 -0.94 -4.22 -30.17
CA GLN A 387 -1.23 -4.69 -31.52
C GLN A 387 -0.70 -3.74 -32.60
N LEU A 388 -0.80 -2.44 -32.37
CA LEU A 388 -0.19 -1.44 -33.25
C LEU A 388 1.34 -1.49 -33.20
N LEU A 389 1.93 -1.71 -32.02
CA LEU A 389 3.38 -1.88 -31.89
C LEU A 389 3.88 -3.08 -32.69
N LEU A 390 3.25 -4.26 -32.56
CA LEU A 390 3.67 -5.47 -33.27
C LEU A 390 3.64 -5.25 -34.79
N ARG A 391 2.56 -4.67 -35.32
CA ARG A 391 2.46 -4.33 -36.75
C ARG A 391 3.56 -3.36 -37.20
N SER A 392 3.85 -2.34 -36.40
CA SER A 392 4.91 -1.36 -36.71
C SER A 392 6.31 -1.98 -36.67
N LEU A 393 6.54 -2.93 -35.77
CA LEU A 393 7.80 -3.69 -35.71
C LEU A 393 7.94 -4.64 -36.89
N ASP A 394 6.87 -5.27 -37.34
CA ASP A 394 6.88 -6.11 -38.55
C ASP A 394 7.22 -5.28 -39.80
N GLU A 395 6.60 -4.10 -39.95
CA GLU A 395 6.96 -3.15 -41.01
C GLU A 395 8.42 -2.68 -40.91
N THR A 396 8.93 -2.50 -39.69
CA THR A 396 10.35 -2.14 -39.46
C THR A 396 11.29 -3.28 -39.88
N LEU A 397 10.96 -4.52 -39.54
CA LEU A 397 11.74 -5.71 -39.89
C LEU A 397 11.77 -5.95 -41.41
N LEU A 398 10.70 -5.58 -42.12
CA LEU A 398 10.63 -5.59 -43.58
C LEU A 398 11.31 -4.37 -44.24
N GLY A 399 11.78 -3.39 -43.45
CA GLY A 399 12.40 -2.16 -43.96
C GLY A 399 11.40 -1.17 -44.57
N LEU A 400 10.10 -1.31 -44.27
CA LEU A 400 9.02 -0.47 -44.79
C LEU A 400 8.88 0.84 -44.00
N ARG A 401 9.28 0.86 -42.72
CA ARG A 401 9.21 2.02 -41.84
C ARG A 401 10.41 2.11 -40.90
N PRO A 402 10.74 3.31 -40.40
CA PRO A 402 11.70 3.46 -39.31
C PRO A 402 11.18 2.81 -38.03
N LYS A 403 12.10 2.48 -37.12
CA LYS A 403 11.80 1.96 -35.79
C LYS A 403 10.84 2.91 -35.04
N PRO A 404 9.79 2.40 -34.37
CA PRO A 404 8.94 3.23 -33.53
C PRO A 404 9.76 3.90 -32.42
N ALA A 405 9.47 5.16 -32.12
CA ALA A 405 10.10 5.87 -31.01
C ALA A 405 9.54 5.29 -29.70
N ILE A 406 10.40 4.61 -28.94
CA ILE A 406 10.10 4.05 -27.63
C ILE A 406 11.07 4.71 -26.63
N GLY A 407 10.58 5.19 -25.50
CA GLY A 407 11.35 5.91 -24.49
C GLY A 407 12.28 5.03 -23.66
N LEU A 408 13.11 4.21 -24.32
CA LEU A 408 14.05 3.31 -23.66
C LEU A 408 15.35 4.05 -23.32
N GLU A 409 15.72 4.09 -22.04
CA GLU A 409 17.03 4.60 -21.63
C GLU A 409 18.19 3.67 -22.01
N SER A 410 19.38 4.30 -22.14
CA SER A 410 20.66 3.65 -22.41
C SER A 410 21.22 2.96 -21.15
N LEU A 411 21.89 1.82 -21.34
CA LEU A 411 22.45 0.89 -20.33
C LEU A 411 23.47 1.50 -19.34
N VAL A 412 23.76 2.80 -19.39
CA VAL A 412 24.94 3.38 -18.73
C VAL A 412 24.70 3.79 -17.26
N ALA A 413 23.46 3.85 -16.78
CA ALA A 413 23.18 4.38 -15.44
C ALA A 413 23.11 3.34 -14.31
N ALA A 414 22.99 2.04 -14.60
CA ALA A 414 22.94 0.98 -13.59
C ALA A 414 24.31 0.31 -13.45
N GLY A 415 25.22 0.95 -12.70
CA GLY A 415 26.51 0.34 -12.33
C GLY A 415 27.72 1.27 -12.41
N ALA A 416 27.71 2.36 -11.65
CA ALA A 416 28.95 3.05 -11.22
C ALA A 416 28.65 3.91 -9.99
N VAL A 417 28.71 3.31 -8.79
CA VAL A 417 29.71 3.51 -7.71
C VAL A 417 29.31 2.59 -6.56
#